data_AF-A0A1R4HEE8-F1
#
_entry.id   AF-A0A1R4HEE8-F1
#
_cell.length_a   1.000
_cell.length_b   1.000
_cell.length_c   1.000
_cell.angle_alpha   90.00
_cell.angle_beta   90.00
_cell.angle_gamma   90.00
#
_symmetry.space_group_name_H-M   'P 1'
#
loop_
_entity.id
_entity.type
_entity.pdbx_description
1 polymer ?
#
loop_
_entity_poly.entity_id
_entity_poly.type
_entity_poly.pdbx_seq_one_letter_code
_entity_poly.pdbx_strand_id
1 'polypeptide(L)'
;MKNNATISTKQDTRVEIDKRIVYHQAGHITAIYLGNKWKQLPDIYFQAIIKQQEQYGQVSHGKRIVSAEGGSLIPFPEAMPHDPLPQQEQYRCAFEADIINLLAGSLAEAKYVALCDGEVFNVNLIHLDALHSYGGSSDLDIITEYMERFISCKTERDQKRDELFMAAYSFVNKRVNWDTISALAEFIMAEPLGIINGNKVISLLESRLVA
;
A
#
# COMPACT_ATOMS: atom_id res chain seq x y z
N MET A 1 19.70 -5.37 -58.77
CA MET A 1 19.18 -4.05 -58.33
C MET A 1 18.54 -4.24 -56.97
N LYS A 2 18.75 -3.27 -56.07
CA LYS A 2 18.56 -3.35 -54.61
C LYS A 2 17.08 -3.40 -54.19
N ASN A 3 16.87 -4.09 -53.07
CA ASN A 3 15.65 -4.19 -52.25
C ASN A 3 15.04 -2.82 -51.90
N ASN A 4 13.74 -2.79 -51.58
CA ASN A 4 13.20 -2.06 -50.42
C ASN A 4 11.74 -2.45 -50.16
N ALA A 5 11.54 -3.47 -49.32
CA ALA A 5 10.32 -3.65 -48.56
C ALA A 5 10.62 -3.20 -47.12
N THR A 6 10.37 -1.93 -46.82
CA THR A 6 10.48 -1.40 -45.47
C THR A 6 9.20 -1.77 -44.71
N ILE A 7 9.24 -2.92 -44.04
CA ILE A 7 8.29 -3.23 -42.96
C ILE A 7 8.68 -2.33 -41.79
N SER A 8 8.00 -1.20 -41.64
CA SER A 8 8.08 -0.39 -40.43
C SER A 8 7.31 -1.11 -39.33
N THR A 9 8.01 -1.94 -38.56
CA THR A 9 7.53 -2.47 -37.29
C THR A 9 7.29 -1.31 -36.34
N LYS A 10 6.03 -1.02 -36.03
CA LYS A 10 5.64 -0.21 -34.87
C LYS A 10 6.32 -0.82 -33.64
N GLN A 11 7.34 -0.15 -33.11
CA GLN A 11 7.84 -0.42 -31.78
C GLN A 11 6.72 -0.06 -30.81
N ASP A 12 5.99 -1.09 -30.36
CA ASP A 12 5.07 -1.02 -29.24
C ASP A 12 5.95 -0.74 -28.00
N THR A 13 6.21 0.53 -27.71
CA THR A 13 6.90 0.97 -26.49
C THR A 13 5.96 0.75 -25.31
N ARG A 14 5.79 -0.53 -24.92
CA ARG A 14 5.07 -0.92 -23.72
C ARG A 14 5.89 -0.49 -22.51
N VAL A 15 5.47 0.65 -21.96
CA VAL A 15 5.90 1.16 -20.66
C VAL A 15 5.48 0.15 -19.58
N GLU A 16 6.45 -0.60 -19.06
CA GLU A 16 6.23 -1.63 -18.05
C GLU A 16 6.05 -0.99 -16.67
N ILE A 17 5.01 -1.45 -15.95
CA ILE A 17 4.72 -1.06 -14.58
C ILE A 17 5.08 -2.24 -13.68
N ASP A 18 5.82 -1.96 -12.62
CA ASP A 18 6.25 -3.00 -11.69
C ASP A 18 5.05 -3.48 -10.87
N LYS A 19 4.54 -4.67 -11.18
CA LYS A 19 3.33 -5.21 -10.55
C LYS A 19 3.47 -5.30 -9.04
N ARG A 20 4.67 -5.57 -8.52
CA ARG A 20 4.92 -5.62 -7.07
C ARG A 20 4.58 -4.30 -6.41
N ILE A 21 5.08 -3.19 -6.98
CA ILE A 21 4.80 -1.84 -6.51
C ILE A 21 3.30 -1.55 -6.60
N VAL A 22 2.64 -1.97 -7.67
CA VAL A 22 1.19 -1.71 -7.80
C VAL A 22 0.39 -2.42 -6.72
N TYR A 23 0.69 -3.69 -6.42
CA TYR A 23 0.04 -4.42 -5.34
C TYR A 23 0.37 -3.83 -3.97
N HIS A 24 1.60 -3.34 -3.78
CA HIS A 24 1.99 -2.60 -2.59
C HIS A 24 1.11 -1.36 -2.37
N GLN A 25 1.00 -0.50 -3.40
CA GLN A 25 0.19 0.72 -3.29
C GLN A 25 -1.31 0.42 -3.16
N ALA A 26 -1.81 -0.60 -3.86
CA ALA A 26 -3.19 -1.05 -3.72
C ALA A 26 -3.50 -1.58 -2.31
N GLY A 27 -2.54 -2.24 -1.66
CA GLY A 27 -2.61 -2.69 -0.27
C GLY A 27 -2.84 -1.53 0.70
N HIS A 28 -2.00 -0.49 0.64
CA HIS A 28 -2.16 0.72 1.45
C HIS A 28 -3.53 1.35 1.25
N ILE A 29 -3.89 1.64 0.00
CA ILE A 29 -5.09 2.41 -0.31
C ILE A 29 -6.35 1.64 0.11
N THR A 30 -6.35 0.33 -0.08
CA THR A 30 -7.48 -0.52 0.37
C THR A 30 -7.61 -0.52 1.88
N ALA A 31 -6.49 -0.56 2.63
CA ALA A 31 -6.50 -0.49 4.09
C ALA A 31 -6.94 0.89 4.60
N ILE A 32 -6.41 1.97 4.01
CA ILE A 32 -6.80 3.35 4.30
C ILE A 32 -8.31 3.55 4.16
N TYR A 33 -8.92 3.00 3.11
CA TYR A 33 -10.35 3.17 2.93
C TYR A 33 -11.16 2.15 3.75
N LEU A 34 -11.02 0.85 3.49
CA LEU A 34 -11.85 -0.19 4.09
C LEU A 34 -11.53 -0.42 5.56
N GLY A 35 -10.24 -0.46 5.90
CA GLY A 35 -9.79 -0.65 7.28
C GLY A 35 -10.28 0.45 8.19
N ASN A 36 -10.11 1.71 7.77
CA ASN A 36 -10.58 2.86 8.55
C ASN A 36 -12.11 2.90 8.65
N LYS A 37 -12.83 2.66 7.53
CA LYS A 37 -14.30 2.62 7.50
C LYS A 37 -14.85 1.56 8.46
N TRP A 38 -14.27 0.37 8.51
CA TRP A 38 -14.71 -0.69 9.43
C TRP A 38 -14.41 -0.39 10.90
N LYS A 39 -13.37 0.40 11.17
CA LYS A 39 -13.05 0.92 12.51
C LYS A 39 -13.85 2.18 12.88
N GLN A 40 -14.76 2.65 12.00
CA GLN A 40 -15.53 3.89 12.17
C GLN A 40 -14.63 5.12 12.39
N LEU A 41 -13.46 5.12 11.75
CA LEU A 41 -12.52 6.24 11.80
C LEU A 41 -12.91 7.31 10.77
N PRO A 42 -12.46 8.56 10.95
CA PRO A 42 -12.76 9.64 10.01
C PRO A 42 -12.33 9.32 8.59
N ASP A 43 -13.12 9.78 7.62
CA ASP A 43 -12.72 9.76 6.22
C ASP A 43 -11.51 10.67 6.02
N ILE A 44 -10.48 10.16 5.36
CA ILE A 44 -9.26 10.90 5.06
C ILE A 44 -9.02 10.97 3.56
N TYR A 45 -8.38 12.06 3.15
CA TYR A 45 -7.96 12.24 1.79
C TYR A 45 -6.82 11.28 1.44
N PHE A 46 -6.95 10.60 0.30
CA PHE A 46 -5.87 9.83 -0.32
C PHE A 46 -6.01 9.85 -1.86
N GLN A 47 -4.90 9.64 -2.55
CA GLN A 47 -4.86 9.50 -4.01
C GLN A 47 -3.77 8.53 -4.46
N ALA A 48 -3.94 7.92 -5.63
CA ALA A 48 -2.88 7.19 -6.31
C ALA A 48 -2.30 8.04 -7.43
N ILE A 49 -0.98 8.11 -7.51
CA ILE A 49 -0.26 8.84 -8.54
C ILE A 49 0.55 7.87 -9.37
N ILE A 50 0.37 7.93 -10.68
CA ILE A 50 1.13 7.17 -11.66
C ILE A 50 2.04 8.16 -12.42
N LYS A 51 3.34 8.06 -12.17
CA LYS A 51 4.37 8.89 -12.81
C LYS A 51 5.28 8.03 -13.68
N GLN A 52 5.92 8.66 -14.66
CA GLN A 52 7.02 8.02 -15.39
C GLN A 52 8.30 8.19 -14.56
N GLN A 53 9.08 7.11 -14.44
CA GLN A 53 10.38 7.16 -13.78
C GLN A 53 11.36 7.92 -14.69
N GLU A 54 11.83 9.08 -14.23
CA GLU A 54 12.90 9.80 -14.90
C GLU A 54 14.24 9.16 -14.51
N GLN A 55 14.89 8.45 -15.44
CA GLN A 55 16.27 8.02 -15.27
C GLN A 55 17.20 9.05 -15.91
N TYR A 56 18.07 9.65 -15.08
CA TYR A 56 19.14 10.51 -15.57
C TYR A 56 20.10 9.70 -16.47
N GLY A 57 20.13 10.02 -17.77
CA GLY A 57 21.27 9.73 -18.63
C GLY A 57 21.14 8.61 -19.67
N GLN A 58 20.07 7.80 -19.70
CA GLN A 58 19.85 6.86 -20.80
C GLN A 58 18.37 6.70 -21.15
N VAL A 59 18.08 6.59 -22.45
CA VAL A 59 16.76 6.31 -23.02
C VAL A 59 16.39 4.87 -22.68
N SER A 60 15.95 4.61 -21.46
CA SER A 60 15.31 3.35 -21.11
C SER A 60 13.81 3.45 -21.41
N HIS A 61 13.24 2.35 -21.90
CA HIS A 61 11.81 2.21 -22.11
C HIS A 61 11.09 2.60 -20.82
N GLY A 62 10.25 3.65 -20.88
CA GLY A 62 9.72 4.33 -19.70
C GLY A 62 9.13 3.35 -18.68
N LYS A 63 9.73 3.26 -17.49
CA LYS A 63 9.18 2.52 -16.36
C LYS A 63 8.14 3.40 -15.67
N ARG A 64 6.95 2.86 -15.38
CA ARG A 64 5.93 3.53 -14.57
C ARG A 64 6.18 3.28 -13.09
N ILE A 65 6.10 4.33 -12.28
CA ILE A 65 6.07 4.25 -10.82
C ILE A 65 4.69 4.64 -10.31
N VAL A 66 4.27 4.01 -9.22
CA VAL A 66 3.02 4.33 -8.53
C VAL A 66 3.35 4.69 -7.09
N SER A 67 2.69 5.73 -6.59
CA SER A 67 2.76 6.12 -5.17
C SER A 67 1.36 6.48 -4.67
N ALA A 68 1.03 6.07 -3.46
CA ALA A 68 -0.08 6.62 -2.70
C ALA A 68 0.36 7.92 -2.01
N GLU A 69 -0.49 8.95 -2.04
CA GLU A 69 -0.31 10.18 -1.27
C GLU A 69 -1.52 10.42 -0.36
N GLY A 70 -1.26 10.96 0.83
CA GLY A 70 -2.28 11.14 1.88
C GLY A 70 -2.50 9.86 2.70
N GLY A 71 -3.68 9.72 3.30
CA GLY A 71 -4.05 8.48 3.99
C GLY A 71 -3.52 8.28 5.41
N SER A 72 -2.83 9.27 5.99
CA SER A 72 -2.44 9.25 7.40
C SER A 72 -3.55 9.86 8.27
N LEU A 73 -4.03 9.13 9.27
CA LEU A 73 -4.98 9.63 10.27
C LEU A 73 -4.31 10.52 11.30
N ILE A 74 -3.03 10.27 11.59
CA ILE A 74 -2.22 11.10 12.47
C ILE A 74 -1.41 12.09 11.62
N PRO A 75 -1.74 13.39 11.65
CA PRO A 75 -0.82 14.42 11.20
C PRO A 75 0.32 14.58 12.24
N PHE A 76 1.58 14.33 11.86
CA PHE A 76 2.74 14.72 12.69
C PHE A 76 2.81 16.26 12.76
N PRO A 77 3.17 16.95 13.90
CA PRO A 77 3.79 16.46 15.14
C PRO A 77 3.26 17.08 16.47
N GLU A 78 1.98 17.43 16.66
CA GLU A 78 1.53 18.15 17.88
C GLU A 78 0.54 17.41 18.79
N ALA A 79 0.00 16.27 18.37
CA ALA A 79 -0.87 15.49 19.24
C ALA A 79 -0.04 14.67 20.26
N MET A 80 -0.36 14.83 21.56
CA MET A 80 0.06 14.12 22.80
C MET A 80 0.76 15.07 23.80
N PRO A 81 0.52 15.04 25.14
CA PRO A 81 -0.18 14.06 25.99
C PRO A 81 -1.20 14.67 27.00
N HIS A 82 -1.70 15.90 26.76
CA HIS A 82 -2.60 16.61 27.69
C HIS A 82 -4.08 16.58 27.31
N ASP A 83 -4.42 15.87 26.25
CA ASP A 83 -5.78 15.84 25.75
C ASP A 83 -6.71 14.96 26.62
N PRO A 84 -8.01 15.28 26.71
CA PRO A 84 -9.00 14.48 27.42
C PRO A 84 -8.98 13.00 27.03
N LEU A 85 -9.32 12.11 27.97
CA LEU A 85 -9.37 10.65 27.77
C LEU A 85 -10.06 10.20 26.46
N PRO A 86 -11.20 10.78 26.02
CA PRO A 86 -11.82 10.41 24.75
C PRO A 86 -10.96 10.72 23.52
N GLN A 87 -10.15 11.77 23.55
CA GLN A 87 -9.23 12.14 22.47
C GLN A 87 -8.02 11.20 22.46
N GLN A 88 -7.51 10.78 23.63
CA GLN A 88 -6.43 9.79 23.72
C GLN A 88 -6.82 8.45 23.09
N GLU A 89 -8.06 7.99 23.29
CA GLU A 89 -8.54 6.76 22.67
C GLU A 89 -8.67 6.88 21.15
N GLN A 90 -9.15 8.03 20.65
CA GLN A 90 -9.19 8.32 19.22
C GLN A 90 -7.79 8.33 18.59
N TYR A 91 -6.81 8.97 19.25
CA TYR A 91 -5.42 8.97 18.78
C TYR A 91 -4.82 7.57 18.77
N ARG A 92 -5.12 6.75 19.79
CA ARG A 92 -4.67 5.36 19.81
C ARG A 92 -5.27 4.56 18.66
N CYS A 93 -6.57 4.69 18.40
CA CYS A 93 -7.21 4.00 17.28
C CYS A 93 -6.67 4.46 15.93
N ALA A 94 -6.40 5.75 15.76
CA ALA A 94 -5.76 6.32 14.58
C ALA A 94 -4.34 5.78 14.39
N PHE A 95 -3.54 5.74 15.45
CA PHE A 95 -2.19 5.18 15.46
C PHE A 95 -2.15 3.73 15.02
N GLU A 96 -2.98 2.89 15.63
CA GLU A 96 -3.06 1.47 15.28
C GLU A 96 -3.54 1.26 13.84
N ALA A 97 -4.47 2.10 13.36
CA ALA A 97 -4.94 2.06 11.99
C ALA A 97 -3.85 2.48 10.99
N ASP A 98 -3.11 3.55 11.25
CA ASP A 98 -2.02 4.00 10.37
C ASP A 98 -0.93 2.94 10.24
N ILE A 99 -0.54 2.28 11.33
CA ILE A 99 0.42 1.17 11.28
C ILE A 99 -0.11 0.00 10.45
N ILE A 100 -1.37 -0.38 10.61
CA ILE A 100 -1.99 -1.43 9.80
C ILE A 100 -2.04 -1.02 8.32
N ASN A 101 -2.36 0.24 8.03
CA ASN A 101 -2.41 0.79 6.68
C ASN A 101 -1.05 0.73 6.01
N LEU A 102 0.03 1.05 6.74
CA LEU A 102 1.41 0.92 6.27
C LEU A 102 1.79 -0.55 6.03
N LEU A 103 1.57 -1.43 7.00
CA LEU A 103 1.91 -2.86 6.87
C LEU A 103 1.15 -3.55 5.74
N ALA A 104 -0.09 -3.12 5.46
CA ALA A 104 -0.92 -3.70 4.41
C ALA A 104 -0.30 -3.60 3.02
N GLY A 105 0.48 -2.56 2.73
CA GLY A 105 1.15 -2.41 1.43
C GLY A 105 2.20 -3.50 1.22
N SER A 106 3.17 -3.57 2.12
CA SER A 106 4.24 -4.58 2.08
C SER A 106 3.72 -6.01 2.14
N LEU A 107 2.67 -6.28 2.93
CA LEU A 107 2.04 -7.60 3.01
C LEU A 107 1.28 -7.97 1.73
N ALA A 108 0.64 -7.00 1.07
CA ALA A 108 -0.01 -7.23 -0.22
C ALA A 108 1.01 -7.55 -1.31
N GLU A 109 2.16 -6.87 -1.32
CA GLU A 109 3.27 -7.19 -2.21
C GLU A 109 3.82 -8.60 -1.94
N ALA A 110 4.08 -8.94 -0.68
CA ALA A 110 4.55 -10.27 -0.30
C ALA A 110 3.57 -11.38 -0.71
N LYS A 111 2.26 -11.14 -0.52
CA LYS A 111 1.21 -12.08 -0.97
C LYS A 111 1.19 -12.24 -2.48
N TYR A 112 1.30 -11.14 -3.22
CA TYR A 112 1.38 -11.17 -4.68
C TYR A 112 2.58 -12.01 -5.16
N VAL A 113 3.77 -11.79 -4.59
CA VAL A 113 4.98 -12.54 -4.93
C VAL A 113 4.79 -14.03 -4.65
N ALA A 114 4.34 -14.39 -3.43
CA ALA A 114 4.09 -15.79 -3.08
C ALA A 114 3.12 -16.47 -4.06
N LEU A 115 2.03 -15.80 -4.45
CA LEU A 115 1.07 -16.35 -5.40
C LEU A 115 1.65 -16.49 -6.81
N CYS A 116 2.50 -15.56 -7.27
CA CYS A 116 3.20 -15.67 -8.55
C CYS A 116 4.16 -16.85 -8.59
N ASP A 117 4.80 -17.15 -7.46
CA ASP A 117 5.75 -18.25 -7.32
C ASP A 117 5.05 -19.60 -7.07
N GLY A 118 3.71 -19.61 -6.98
CA GLY A 118 2.92 -20.81 -6.67
C GLY A 118 3.02 -21.25 -5.21
N GLU A 119 3.49 -20.37 -4.34
CA GLU A 119 3.64 -20.59 -2.90
C GLU A 119 2.38 -20.17 -2.12
N VAL A 120 2.28 -20.68 -0.89
CA VAL A 120 1.22 -20.31 0.04
C VAL A 120 1.65 -19.10 0.86
N PHE A 121 0.84 -18.04 0.84
CA PHE A 121 1.03 -16.88 1.71
C PHE A 121 0.81 -17.27 3.19
N ASN A 122 1.91 -17.51 3.91
CA ASN A 122 1.88 -18.07 5.27
C ASN A 122 2.54 -17.12 6.27
N VAL A 123 1.81 -16.77 7.32
CA VAL A 123 2.29 -15.87 8.38
C VAL A 123 3.51 -16.41 9.11
N ASN A 124 3.69 -17.73 9.18
CA ASN A 124 4.86 -18.32 9.83
C ASN A 124 6.14 -18.21 8.98
N LEU A 125 6.02 -17.86 7.70
CA LEU A 125 7.15 -17.68 6.78
C LEU A 125 7.45 -16.19 6.53
N ILE A 126 6.53 -15.31 6.91
CA ILE A 126 6.64 -13.87 6.70
C ILE A 126 6.77 -13.23 8.08
N HIS A 127 8.00 -12.89 8.44
CA HIS A 127 8.27 -12.07 9.61
C HIS A 127 8.28 -10.59 9.22
N LEU A 128 8.08 -9.71 10.19
CA LEU A 128 8.07 -8.26 9.97
C LEU A 128 9.35 -7.78 9.28
N ASP A 129 10.52 -8.29 9.67
CA ASP A 129 11.79 -7.94 9.04
C ASP A 129 11.89 -8.42 7.57
N ALA A 130 11.12 -9.44 7.18
CA ALA A 130 11.07 -9.88 5.79
C ALA A 130 10.39 -8.84 4.89
N LEU A 131 9.55 -7.95 5.44
CA LEU A 131 8.85 -6.90 4.69
C LEU A 131 9.81 -5.87 4.06
N HIS A 132 11.05 -5.75 4.55
CA HIS A 132 12.11 -4.98 3.88
C HIS A 132 12.36 -5.45 2.43
N SER A 133 12.07 -6.72 2.14
CA SER A 133 12.22 -7.30 0.79
C SER A 133 11.01 -7.03 -0.12
N TYR A 134 9.94 -6.43 0.40
CA TYR A 134 8.65 -6.22 -0.26
C TYR A 134 8.24 -4.74 -0.26
N GLY A 135 9.18 -3.86 -0.57
CA GLY A 135 8.94 -2.41 -0.62
C GLY A 135 8.78 -1.74 0.75
N GLY A 136 8.81 -2.51 1.84
CA GLY A 136 8.42 -2.04 3.16
C GLY A 136 9.45 -1.27 3.97
N SER A 137 10.65 -1.02 3.45
CA SER A 137 11.67 -0.32 4.25
C SER A 137 11.21 1.06 4.72
N SER A 138 10.65 1.88 3.82
CA SER A 138 10.12 3.20 4.21
C SER A 138 8.93 3.10 5.16
N ASP A 139 8.07 2.10 4.99
CA ASP A 139 6.93 1.87 5.87
C ASP A 139 7.39 1.50 7.28
N LEU A 140 8.37 0.58 7.37
CA LEU A 140 8.92 0.08 8.62
C LEU A 140 9.67 1.18 9.38
N ASP A 141 10.36 2.09 8.69
CA ASP A 141 10.98 3.26 9.29
C ASP A 141 9.93 4.17 9.95
N ILE A 142 8.82 4.46 9.24
CA ILE A 142 7.70 5.26 9.76
C ILE A 142 7.04 4.55 10.95
N ILE A 143 6.77 3.24 10.84
CA ILE A 143 6.19 2.44 11.92
C ILE A 143 7.09 2.48 13.16
N THR A 144 8.41 2.37 12.96
CA THR A 144 9.38 2.44 14.07
C THR A 144 9.32 3.79 14.76
N GLU A 145 9.33 4.89 14.02
CA GLU A 145 9.18 6.24 14.56
C GLU A 145 7.86 6.41 15.34
N TYR A 146 6.75 5.92 14.78
CA TYR A 146 5.43 5.98 15.41
C TYR A 146 5.47 5.20 16.74
N MET A 147 5.95 3.96 16.72
CA MET A 147 5.99 3.10 17.91
C MET A 147 6.84 3.70 19.02
N GLU A 148 8.02 4.24 18.71
CA GLU A 148 8.91 4.86 19.68
C GLU A 148 8.31 6.11 20.32
N ARG A 149 7.51 6.87 19.55
CA ARG A 149 6.83 8.07 20.04
C ARG A 149 5.64 7.76 20.95
N PHE A 150 4.86 6.73 20.64
CA PHE A 150 3.61 6.43 21.37
C PHE A 150 3.78 5.43 22.52
N ILE A 151 4.82 4.60 22.51
CA ILE A 151 5.02 3.52 23.48
C ILE A 151 6.46 3.54 23.98
N SER A 152 6.68 3.98 25.21
CA SER A 152 8.02 4.14 25.77
C SER A 152 8.71 2.81 26.11
N CYS A 153 7.95 1.79 26.53
CA CYS A 153 8.48 0.48 26.92
C CYS A 153 8.76 -0.39 25.70
N LYS A 154 10.00 -0.88 25.55
CA LYS A 154 10.40 -1.72 24.41
C LYS A 154 9.59 -3.03 24.33
N THR A 155 9.38 -3.70 25.46
CA THR A 155 8.62 -4.97 25.48
C THR A 155 7.17 -4.76 25.05
N GLU A 156 6.55 -3.66 25.48
CA GLU A 156 5.19 -3.30 25.03
C GLU A 156 5.16 -2.94 23.55
N ARG A 157 6.20 -2.25 23.03
CA ARG A 157 6.35 -2.00 21.59
C ARG A 157 6.42 -3.30 20.80
N ASP A 158 7.28 -4.23 21.21
CA ASP A 158 7.45 -5.50 20.51
C ASP A 158 6.13 -6.29 20.48
N GLN A 159 5.41 -6.35 21.62
CA GLN A 159 4.09 -6.99 21.70
C GLN A 159 3.04 -6.30 20.80
N LYS A 160 2.94 -4.97 20.85
CA LYS A 160 1.98 -4.21 20.05
C LYS A 160 2.30 -4.32 18.56
N ARG A 161 3.59 -4.34 18.20
CA ARG A 161 4.05 -4.55 16.83
C ARG A 161 3.60 -5.90 16.29
N ASP A 162 3.76 -6.96 17.05
CA ASP A 162 3.32 -8.31 16.64
C ASP A 162 1.79 -8.37 16.51
N GLU A 163 1.05 -7.75 17.43
CA GLU A 163 -0.42 -7.63 17.37
C GLU A 163 -0.88 -6.93 16.09
N LEU A 164 -0.30 -5.76 15.77
CA LEU A 164 -0.66 -4.98 14.59
C LEU A 164 -0.22 -5.67 13.30
N PHE A 165 0.92 -6.35 13.30
CA PHE A 165 1.35 -7.20 12.19
C PHE A 165 0.34 -8.31 11.90
N MET A 166 -0.11 -9.03 12.93
CA MET A 166 -1.13 -10.08 12.78
C MET A 166 -2.46 -9.51 12.29
N ALA A 167 -2.86 -8.32 12.76
CA ALA A 167 -4.05 -7.63 12.29
C ALA A 167 -3.96 -7.26 10.80
N ALA A 168 -2.82 -6.70 10.36
CA ALA A 168 -2.57 -6.35 8.96
C ALA A 168 -2.50 -7.61 8.07
N TYR A 169 -1.83 -8.67 8.54
CA TYR A 169 -1.80 -9.96 7.84
C TYR A 169 -3.22 -10.51 7.64
N SER A 170 -4.03 -10.54 8.71
CA SER A 170 -5.42 -11.00 8.64
C SER A 170 -6.25 -10.15 7.67
N PHE A 171 -6.05 -8.83 7.69
CA PHE A 171 -6.69 -7.91 6.74
C PHE A 171 -6.36 -8.27 5.29
N VAL A 172 -5.08 -8.41 4.93
CA VAL A 172 -4.65 -8.75 3.56
C VAL A 172 -5.04 -10.18 3.18
N ASN A 173 -5.05 -11.10 4.16
CA ASN A 173 -5.35 -12.49 3.87
C ASN A 173 -6.84 -12.79 3.73
N LYS A 174 -7.72 -11.93 4.26
CA LYS A 174 -9.17 -12.03 4.08
C LYS A 174 -9.50 -11.97 2.58
N ARG A 175 -10.19 -13.01 2.08
CA ARG A 175 -10.51 -13.17 0.65
C ARG A 175 -11.10 -11.91 0.02
N VAL A 176 -12.15 -11.35 0.62
CA VAL A 176 -12.83 -10.14 0.09
C VAL A 176 -11.87 -8.95 -0.03
N ASN A 177 -10.96 -8.78 0.93
CA ASN A 177 -9.97 -7.70 0.89
C ASN A 177 -8.94 -7.96 -0.18
N TRP A 178 -8.45 -9.20 -0.31
CA TRP A 178 -7.50 -9.57 -1.35
C TRP A 178 -8.08 -9.39 -2.76
N ASP A 179 -9.32 -9.81 -2.98
CA ASP A 179 -10.02 -9.64 -4.25
C ASP A 179 -10.15 -8.14 -4.60
N THR A 180 -10.41 -7.32 -3.57
CA THR A 180 -10.49 -5.86 -3.70
C THR A 180 -9.13 -5.22 -4.01
N ILE A 181 -8.07 -5.62 -3.30
CA ILE A 181 -6.68 -5.18 -3.55
C ILE A 181 -6.28 -5.52 -4.99
N SER A 182 -6.56 -6.75 -5.42
CA SER A 182 -6.23 -7.23 -6.76
C SER A 182 -6.97 -6.44 -7.84
N ALA A 183 -8.27 -6.16 -7.64
CA ALA A 183 -9.06 -5.34 -8.56
C ALA A 183 -8.54 -3.90 -8.64
N LEU A 184 -8.13 -3.31 -7.52
CA LEU A 184 -7.51 -1.97 -7.51
C LEU A 184 -6.15 -1.98 -8.22
N ALA A 185 -5.33 -3.02 -8.01
CA ALA A 185 -4.05 -3.16 -8.69
C ALA A 185 -4.22 -3.26 -10.21
N GLU A 186 -5.17 -4.09 -10.68
CA GLU A 186 -5.51 -4.20 -12.10
C GLU A 186 -5.99 -2.87 -12.69
N PHE A 187 -6.82 -2.16 -11.94
CA PHE A 187 -7.31 -0.84 -12.33
C PHE A 187 -6.16 0.17 -12.46
N ILE A 188 -5.25 0.25 -11.47
CA ILE A 188 -4.08 1.14 -11.52
C ILE A 188 -3.19 0.81 -12.73
N MET A 189 -2.98 -0.47 -13.06
CA MET A 189 -2.18 -0.88 -14.22
C MET A 189 -2.79 -0.46 -15.55
N ALA A 190 -4.13 -0.46 -15.64
CA ALA A 190 -4.88 -0.11 -16.84
C ALA A 190 -4.97 1.41 -17.07
N GLU A 191 -4.80 2.22 -16.04
CA GLU A 191 -4.90 3.68 -16.13
C GLU A 191 -3.65 4.31 -16.78
N PRO A 192 -3.82 5.41 -17.53
CA PRO A 192 -2.70 6.18 -18.06
C PRO A 192 -1.93 6.89 -16.94
N LEU A 193 -0.78 7.49 -17.29
CA LEU A 193 -0.05 8.38 -16.40
C LEU A 193 -0.96 9.50 -15.88
N GLY A 194 -0.87 9.82 -14.59
CA GLY A 194 -1.69 10.86 -13.97
C GLY A 194 -2.08 10.56 -12.53
N ILE A 195 -3.07 11.31 -12.05
CA ILE A 195 -3.62 11.20 -10.70
C ILE A 195 -4.94 10.44 -10.79
N ILE A 196 -5.03 9.34 -10.06
CA ILE A 196 -6.29 8.66 -9.76
C ILE A 196 -6.79 9.23 -8.45
N ASN A 197 -7.86 10.02 -8.52
CA ASN A 197 -8.44 10.65 -7.34
C ASN A 197 -9.07 9.62 -6.39
N GLY A 198 -9.15 9.97 -5.10
CA GLY A 198 -9.73 9.10 -4.06
C GLY A 198 -11.15 8.67 -4.37
N ASN A 199 -11.99 9.53 -4.95
CA ASN A 199 -13.39 9.20 -5.27
C ASN A 199 -13.52 8.06 -6.31
N LYS A 200 -12.66 8.06 -7.34
CA LYS A 200 -12.64 6.99 -8.36
C LYS A 200 -12.18 5.68 -7.75
N VAL A 201 -11.21 5.73 -6.83
CA VAL A 201 -10.79 4.54 -6.06
C VAL A 201 -11.93 4.04 -5.17
N ILE A 202 -12.56 4.91 -4.38
CA ILE A 202 -13.66 4.56 -3.48
C ILE A 202 -14.79 3.87 -4.24
N SER A 203 -15.21 4.44 -5.38
CA SER A 203 -16.27 3.87 -6.22
C SER A 203 -15.93 2.44 -6.68
N LEU A 204 -14.66 2.20 -7.06
CA LEU A 204 -14.19 0.86 -7.40
C LEU A 204 -14.25 -0.07 -6.20
N LEU A 205 -13.73 0.35 -5.04
CA LEU A 205 -13.68 -0.46 -3.82
C LEU A 205 -15.10 -0.85 -3.37
N GLU A 206 -16.04 0.09 -3.34
CA GLU A 206 -17.43 -0.17 -2.94
C GLU A 206 -18.14 -1.14 -3.89
N SER A 207 -17.88 -1.06 -5.21
CA SER A 207 -18.46 -2.00 -6.18
C SER A 207 -18.07 -3.46 -5.95
N ARG A 208 -16.94 -3.70 -5.27
CA ARG A 208 -16.43 -5.05 -4.96
C ARG A 208 -16.94 -5.61 -3.64
N LEU A 209 -17.55 -4.78 -2.79
CA LEU A 209 -18.15 -5.23 -1.53
C LEU A 209 -19.59 -5.73 -1.68
N VAL A 210 -20.25 -5.39 -2.79
CA VAL A 210 -21.65 -5.74 -3.08
C VAL A 210 -21.76 -7.00 -3.98
N ALA A 211 -20.63 -7.44 -4.56
CA ALA A 211 -20.53 -8.59 -5.47
C ALA A 211 -20.13 -9.88 -4.74
#